data_AF-A0A356F4G7-F1
#
_entry.id   AF-A0A356F4G7-F1
#
_cell.length_a   1.000
_cell.length_b   1.000
_cell.length_c   1.000
_cell.angle_alpha   90.00
_cell.angle_beta   90.00
_cell.angle_gamma   90.00
#
_symmetry.space_group_name_H-M   'P 1'
#
loop_
_entity.id
_entity.type
_entity.pdbx_description
1 polymer ?
#
loop_
_entity_poly.entity_id
_entity_poly.type
_entity_poly.pdbx_seq_one_letter_code
_entity_poly.pdbx_strand_id
1 'polypeptide(L)'
;MKKWLFIILTLCACQPENENIFNGYVEGEYVYVSPTAGGILDEVNIVKGSQVKTGDKLFAVDKEIWQTRLASAEHEAIAVKEQQSQAEAALVNAEKEYNR
;
A
#
# COMPACT_ATOMS: atom_id res chain seq x y z
N MET A 1 -34.02 71.02 7.92
CA MET A 1 -34.50 69.62 7.79
C MET A 1 -33.66 68.78 6.81
N LYS A 2 -33.32 69.27 5.60
CA LYS A 2 -32.49 68.53 4.61
C LYS A 2 -31.06 68.16 5.05
N LYS A 3 -30.41 69.01 5.88
CA LYS A 3 -29.06 68.74 6.43
C LYS A 3 -29.01 67.56 7.41
N TRP A 4 -30.13 67.26 8.08
CA TRP A 4 -30.18 66.16 9.05
C TRP A 4 -30.38 64.81 8.37
N LEU A 5 -31.04 64.80 7.22
CA LEU A 5 -31.19 63.61 6.36
C LEU A 5 -29.83 63.08 5.87
N PHE A 6 -28.88 63.97 5.56
CA PHE A 6 -27.55 63.59 5.08
C PHE A 6 -26.70 62.92 6.17
N ILE A 7 -26.85 63.35 7.43
CA ILE A 7 -26.20 62.75 8.59
C ILE A 7 -26.75 61.34 8.87
N ILE A 8 -28.06 61.15 8.74
CA ILE A 8 -28.70 59.84 8.92
C ILE A 8 -28.23 58.85 7.83
N LEU A 9 -28.06 59.32 6.59
CA LEU A 9 -27.61 58.48 5.48
C LEU A 9 -26.16 57.99 5.65
N THR A 10 -25.28 58.81 6.23
CA THR A 10 -23.89 58.42 6.52
C THR A 10 -23.76 57.42 7.68
N LEU A 11 -24.74 57.36 8.59
CA LEU A 11 -24.73 56.40 9.70
C LEU A 11 -25.06 54.97 9.28
N CYS A 12 -25.77 54.77 8.16
CA CYS A 12 -26.10 53.43 7.65
C CYS A 12 -24.98 52.79 6.81
N ALA A 13 -23.89 53.50 6.52
CA ALA A 13 -22.78 52.99 5.69
C ALA A 13 -21.74 52.16 6.49
N CYS A 14 -21.83 52.14 7.82
CA CYS A 14 -20.96 51.32 8.67
C CYS A 14 -21.64 49.97 8.91
N GLN A 15 -21.53 49.07 7.94
CA GLN A 15 -21.96 47.68 8.08
C GLN A 15 -20.71 46.80 8.09
N PRO A 16 -20.56 45.87 9.06
CA PRO A 16 -19.41 44.98 9.08
C PRO A 16 -19.37 44.16 7.79
N GLU A 17 -18.19 44.06 7.19
CA GLU A 17 -17.97 43.23 6.01
C GLU A 17 -18.35 41.79 6.39
N ASN A 18 -19.29 41.21 5.66
CA ASN A 18 -19.73 39.84 5.88
C ASN A 18 -18.68 38.89 5.28
N GLU A 19 -17.48 38.87 5.87
CA GLU A 19 -16.50 37.84 5.58
C GLU A 19 -17.04 36.54 6.16
N ASN A 20 -17.26 35.55 5.30
CA ASN A 20 -17.58 34.20 5.75
C ASN A 20 -16.34 33.60 6.41
N ILE A 21 -16.13 33.94 7.68
CA ILE A 21 -15.01 33.46 8.49
C ILE A 21 -15.36 32.05 8.95
N PHE A 22 -14.71 31.07 8.32
CA PHE A 22 -14.82 29.67 8.73
C PHE A 22 -13.65 29.33 9.65
N ASN A 23 -13.96 29.11 10.92
CA ASN A 23 -13.00 28.58 11.88
C ASN A 23 -13.05 27.06 11.82
N GLY A 24 -11.94 26.41 11.47
CA GLY A 24 -11.86 24.96 11.39
C GLY A 24 -10.48 24.49 10.99
N TYR A 25 -10.25 23.19 11.15
CA TYR A 25 -9.03 22.51 10.72
C TYR A 25 -9.35 21.58 9.56
N VAL A 26 -8.42 21.47 8.62
CA VAL A 26 -8.45 20.44 7.59
C VAL A 26 -7.61 19.28 8.08
N GLU A 27 -8.20 18.09 8.11
CA GLU A 27 -7.51 16.86 8.47
C GLU A 27 -7.33 15.98 7.22
N GLY A 28 -6.22 15.24 7.20
CA GLY A 28 -5.99 14.19 6.22
C GLY A 28 -6.27 12.82 6.81
N GLU A 29 -6.61 11.85 5.96
CA GLU A 29 -6.56 10.45 6.36
C GLU A 29 -5.11 9.97 6.31
N TYR A 30 -4.60 9.47 7.43
CA TYR A 30 -3.24 8.99 7.55
C TYR A 30 -3.22 7.47 7.56
N VAL A 31 -2.37 6.90 6.70
CA VAL A 31 -2.10 5.47 6.68
C VAL A 31 -0.62 5.23 6.96
N TYR A 32 -0.35 4.22 7.77
CA TYR A 32 1.01 3.73 7.99
C TYR A 32 1.32 2.67 6.94
N VAL A 33 2.29 2.96 6.07
CA VAL A 33 2.75 2.00 5.07
C VAL A 33 3.95 1.24 5.62
N SER A 34 3.87 -0.09 5.64
CA SER A 34 4.93 -0.98 6.12
C SER A 34 5.03 -2.22 5.22
N PRO A 35 6.20 -2.87 5.15
CA PRO A 35 6.30 -4.16 4.47
C PRO A 35 5.46 -5.22 5.20
N THR A 36 4.97 -6.21 4.46
CA THR A 36 4.23 -7.36 5.01
C THR A 36 5.15 -8.38 5.68
N ALA A 37 6.45 -8.32 5.39
CA ALA A 37 7.47 -9.19 5.96
C ALA A 37 8.64 -8.37 6.52
N GLY A 38 9.27 -8.88 7.56
CA GLY A 38 10.47 -8.26 8.14
C GLY A 38 11.72 -8.47 7.29
N GLY A 39 12.70 -7.58 7.44
CA GLY A 39 14.00 -7.69 6.80
C GLY A 39 14.78 -6.38 6.92
N ILE A 40 15.89 -6.30 6.17
CA ILE A 40 16.74 -5.11 6.12
C ILE A 40 16.21 -4.17 5.04
N LEU A 41 16.09 -2.89 5.34
CA LEU A 41 15.73 -1.87 4.35
C LEU A 41 16.87 -1.71 3.35
N ASP A 42 16.62 -2.01 2.08
CA ASP A 42 17.62 -2.01 1.01
C ASP A 42 17.55 -0.71 0.19
N GLU A 43 16.34 -0.26 -0.14
CA GLU A 43 16.11 0.98 -0.90
C GLU A 43 15.04 1.85 -0.26
N VAL A 44 15.20 3.18 -0.36
CA VAL A 44 14.16 4.17 -0.10
C VAL A 44 14.08 5.13 -1.27
N ASN A 45 12.94 5.13 -1.98
CA ASN A 45 12.77 5.83 -3.25
C ASN A 45 11.96 7.12 -3.12
N ILE A 46 11.67 7.55 -1.89
CA ILE A 46 10.89 8.75 -1.60
C ILE A 46 11.56 9.60 -0.54
N VAL A 47 11.16 10.87 -0.48
CA VAL A 47 11.52 11.79 0.60
C VAL A 47 10.26 12.41 1.21
N LYS A 48 10.39 13.02 2.38
CA LYS A 48 9.27 13.69 3.05
C LYS A 48 8.66 14.76 2.14
N GLY A 49 7.33 14.77 2.03
CA GLY A 49 6.59 15.70 1.18
C GLY A 49 6.41 15.23 -0.28
N SER A 50 6.97 14.07 -0.65
CA SER A 50 6.75 13.49 -1.97
C SER A 50 5.27 13.12 -2.16
N GLN A 51 4.73 13.46 -3.32
CA GLN A 51 3.40 13.01 -3.73
C GLN A 51 3.52 11.66 -4.45
N VAL A 52 2.68 10.70 -4.07
CA VAL A 52 2.75 9.31 -4.54
C VAL A 52 1.39 8.85 -5.04
N LYS A 53 1.38 7.83 -5.90
CA LYS A 53 0.20 7.17 -6.44
C LYS A 53 0.17 5.70 -6.02
N THR A 54 -1.00 5.09 -6.10
CA THR A 54 -1.14 3.65 -5.89
C THR A 54 -0.24 2.88 -6.85
N GLY A 55 0.57 1.96 -6.30
CA GLY A 55 1.52 1.14 -7.06
C GLY A 55 2.95 1.70 -7.10
N ASP A 56 3.19 2.91 -6.62
CA ASP A 56 4.55 3.46 -6.57
C ASP A 56 5.45 2.65 -5.63
N LYS A 57 6.66 2.33 -6.08
CA LYS A 57 7.66 1.61 -5.28
C LYS A 57 8.30 2.58 -4.27
N LEU A 58 7.77 2.62 -3.06
CA LEU A 58 8.25 3.55 -2.01
C LEU A 58 9.58 3.13 -1.39
N PHE A 59 9.77 1.84 -1.14
CA PHE A 59 10.98 1.25 -0.57
C PHE A 59 11.10 -0.22 -0.95
N ALA A 60 12.28 -0.80 -0.75
CA ALA A 60 12.51 -2.24 -0.91
C ALA A 60 13.15 -2.83 0.35
N VAL A 61 12.76 -4.05 0.69
CA VAL A 61 13.40 -4.87 1.71
C VAL A 61 14.34 -5.85 1.00
N ASP A 62 15.49 -6.13 1.61
CA ASP A 62 16.47 -7.09 1.12
C ASP A 62 15.79 -8.42 0.73
N LYS A 63 16.10 -8.87 -0.48
CA LYS A 63 15.49 -10.02 -1.14
C LYS A 63 16.31 -11.31 -1.03
N GLU A 64 17.55 -11.28 -0.58
CA GLU A 64 18.45 -12.44 -0.66
C GLU A 64 17.88 -13.67 0.06
N ILE A 65 17.42 -13.48 1.30
CA ILE A 65 16.79 -14.53 2.11
C ILE A 65 15.52 -15.06 1.41
N TRP A 66 14.72 -14.17 0.83
CA TRP A 66 13.47 -14.54 0.16
C TRP A 66 13.72 -15.34 -1.12
N GLN A 67 14.72 -14.94 -1.90
CA GLN A 67 15.15 -15.65 -3.11
C GLN A 67 15.69 -17.05 -2.77
N THR A 68 16.50 -17.15 -1.71
CA THR A 68 17.04 -18.43 -1.25
C THR A 68 15.92 -19.37 -0.80
N ARG A 69 14.98 -18.87 0.00
CA ARG A 69 13.81 -19.65 0.44
C ARG A 69 12.95 -20.12 -0.72
N LEU A 70 12.71 -19.25 -1.70
CA LEU A 70 11.96 -19.60 -2.90
C LEU A 70 12.66 -20.74 -3.67
N ALA A 71 13.97 -20.59 -3.92
CA ALA A 71 14.74 -21.61 -4.62
C ALA A 71 14.74 -22.96 -3.88
N SER A 72 14.92 -22.96 -2.55
CA SER A 72 14.84 -24.19 -1.76
C SER A 72 13.47 -24.87 -1.84
N ALA A 73 12.38 -24.10 -1.75
CA ALA A 73 11.02 -24.62 -1.87
C ALA A 73 10.73 -25.19 -3.27
N GLU A 74 11.24 -24.54 -4.32
CA GLU A 74 11.13 -25.02 -5.70
C GLU A 74 11.87 -26.35 -5.90
N HIS A 75 13.10 -26.47 -5.36
CA HIS A 75 13.85 -27.71 -5.40
C HIS A 75 13.17 -28.85 -4.65
N GLU A 76 12.60 -28.58 -3.48
CA GLU A 76 11.84 -29.56 -2.71
C GLU A 76 10.59 -30.03 -3.49
N ALA A 77 9.86 -29.10 -4.12
CA ALA A 77 8.70 -29.44 -4.93
C ALA A 77 9.04 -30.33 -6.12
N ILE A 78 10.21 -30.11 -6.76
CA ILE A 78 10.69 -30.96 -7.86
C ILE A 78 11.03 -32.37 -7.35
N ALA A 79 11.79 -32.47 -6.26
CA ALA A 79 12.18 -33.76 -5.68
C ALA A 79 10.96 -34.60 -5.27
N VAL A 80 9.95 -33.98 -4.66
CA VAL A 80 8.69 -34.66 -4.31
C VAL A 80 7.94 -35.14 -5.54
N LYS A 81 7.90 -34.32 -6.61
CA LYS A 81 7.25 -34.70 -7.87
C LYS A 81 7.96 -35.86 -8.56
N GLU A 82 9.29 -35.88 -8.54
CA GLU A 82 10.08 -36.99 -9.05
C GLU A 82 9.81 -38.27 -8.24
N GLN A 83 9.82 -38.18 -6.91
CA GLN A 83 9.51 -39.31 -6.04
C GLN A 83 8.08 -39.84 -6.26
N GLN A 84 7.10 -38.95 -6.47
CA GLN A 84 5.73 -39.34 -6.79
C GLN A 84 5.68 -40.13 -8.12
N SER A 85 6.36 -39.64 -9.15
CA SER A 85 6.40 -40.33 -10.46
C SER A 85 7.06 -41.71 -10.37
N GLN A 86 8.10 -41.85 -9.53
CA GLN A 86 8.76 -43.12 -9.27
C GLN A 86 7.85 -44.08 -8.50
N ALA A 87 7.14 -43.57 -7.48
CA ALA A 87 6.18 -44.37 -6.72
C ALA A 87 5.04 -44.87 -7.61
N GLU A 88 4.51 -44.02 -8.50
CA GLU A 88 3.47 -44.40 -9.45
C GLU A 88 3.96 -45.46 -10.45
N ALA A 89 5.16 -45.30 -11.00
CA ALA A 89 5.78 -46.31 -11.86
C ALA A 89 5.98 -47.65 -11.13
N ALA A 90 6.38 -47.61 -9.85
CA ALA A 90 6.53 -48.81 -9.03
C ALA A 90 5.19 -49.52 -8.78
N LEU A 91 4.10 -48.76 -8.54
CA LEU A 91 2.75 -49.32 -8.39
C LEU A 91 2.27 -49.99 -9.68
N VAL A 92 2.45 -49.34 -10.83
CA VAL A 92 2.07 -49.90 -12.14
C VAL A 92 2.84 -51.19 -12.43
N ASN A 93 4.13 -51.24 -12.08
CA ASN A 93 4.91 -52.46 -12.25
C ASN A 93 4.45 -53.58 -11.31
N ALA A 94 4.16 -53.27 -10.04
CA ALA A 94 3.62 -54.24 -9.09
C ALA A 94 2.26 -54.81 -9.51
N GLU A 95 1.38 -53.99 -10.09
CA GLU A 95 0.08 -54.44 -10.61
C GLU A 95 0.23 -55.39 -11.80
N LYS A 96 1.19 -55.12 -12.70
CA LYS A 96 1.51 -56.02 -13.81
C LYS A 96 2.05 -57.37 -13.34
N GLU A 97 2.88 -57.37 -12.30
CA GLU A 97 3.41 -58.60 -11.71
C GLU A 97 2.33 -59.43 -11.03
N TYR A 98 1.38 -58.79 -10.34
CA TYR A 98 0.25 -59.48 -9.71
C TYR A 98 -0.73 -60.10 -10.72
N ASN A 99 -0.99 -59.40 -11.82
CA ASN A 99 -1.94 -59.85 -12.87
C ASN A 99 -1.34 -60.84 -13.88
N ARG A 100 -0.09 -61.28 -13.69
CA ARG A 100 0.62 -62.24 -14.53
C ARG A 100 0.47 -63.66 -13.99
#